data_AF-A0A842SYG8-F1
#
_entry.id   AF-A0A842SYG8-F1
#
_cell.length_a   1.000
_cell.length_b   1.000
_cell.length_c   1.000
_cell.angle_alpha   90.00
_cell.angle_beta   90.00
_cell.angle_gamma   90.00
#
_symmetry.space_group_name_H-M   'P 1'
#
loop_
_entity.id
_entity.type
_entity.pdbx_description
1 polymer ?
#
loop_
_entity_poly.entity_id
_entity_poly.type
_entity_poly.pdbx_seq_one_letter_code
_entity_poly.pdbx_strand_id
1 'polypeptide(L)'
;MFTIDREIKESGIKEKYNLENKRILLYVSRLSPENHTIKVIKSFKNINKRIPDAHLVLVGSDSPLTRHVKNIVKKEKYKDKYLILEPFLTRIS
;
A
#
# COMPACT_ATOMS: atom_id res chain seq x y z
N MET A 1 20.54 22.87 13.68
CA MET A 1 19.12 23.06 13.31
C MET A 1 19.03 22.79 11.81
N PHE A 2 18.45 21.66 11.39
CA PHE A 2 18.27 21.35 9.98
C PHE A 2 16.82 21.64 9.60
N THR A 3 16.61 22.65 8.76
CA THR A 3 15.31 22.96 8.17
C THR A 3 15.15 22.06 6.95
N ILE A 4 14.16 21.17 6.96
CA ILE A 4 13.80 20.37 5.80
C ILE A 4 12.52 20.97 5.21
N ASP A 5 12.63 22.09 4.51
CA ASP A 5 11.65 22.47 3.50
C ASP A 5 12.02 21.74 2.21
N ARG A 6 11.57 20.49 2.11
CA ARG A 6 11.39 19.89 0.78
C ARG A 6 9.94 20.16 0.45
N GLU A 7 9.71 21.05 -0.53
CA GLU A 7 8.46 21.02 -1.28
C GLU A 7 8.28 19.57 -1.77
N ILE A 8 7.43 18.82 -1.06
CA ILE A 8 7.07 17.47 -1.47
C ILE A 8 6.26 17.69 -2.74
N LYS A 9 6.90 17.50 -3.89
CA LYS A 9 6.24 17.50 -5.19
C LYS A 9 5.14 16.41 -5.11
N GLU A 10 3.91 16.84 -4.84
CA GLU A 10 2.78 15.94 -4.51
C GLU A 10 2.54 14.88 -5.60
N SER A 11 2.96 15.17 -6.83
CA SER A 11 2.76 14.32 -8.00
C SER A 11 3.64 13.08 -8.04
N GLY A 12 4.78 13.04 -7.34
CA GLY A 12 5.80 12.00 -7.58
C GLY A 12 5.35 10.56 -7.27
N ILE A 13 4.65 10.35 -6.16
CA ILE A 13 4.26 8.99 -5.73
C ILE A 13 3.05 8.48 -6.53
N LYS A 14 2.05 9.34 -6.75
CA LYS A 14 0.85 8.95 -7.49
C LYS A 14 1.18 8.65 -8.95
N GLU A 15 1.99 9.47 -9.59
CA GLU A 15 2.46 9.29 -10.96
C GLU A 15 3.28 7.99 -11.11
N LYS A 16 4.29 7.80 -10.24
CA LYS A 16 5.17 6.62 -10.26
C LYS A 16 4.43 5.28 -10.20
N TYR A 17 3.29 5.24 -9.50
CA TYR A 17 2.51 4.02 -9.33
C TYR A 17 1.18 4.05 -10.09
N ASN A 18 0.99 5.00 -11.01
CA ASN A 18 -0.22 5.17 -11.81
C ASN A 18 -1.50 5.20 -10.93
N LEU A 19 -1.42 5.96 -9.82
CA LEU A 19 -2.50 6.19 -8.87
C LEU A 19 -3.24 7.51 -9.11
N GLU A 20 -2.90 8.21 -10.20
CA GLU A 20 -3.57 9.45 -10.59
C GLU A 20 -5.07 9.23 -10.77
N ASN A 21 -5.87 10.16 -10.25
CA ASN A 21 -7.34 10.15 -10.31
C ASN A 21 -8.03 8.90 -9.73
N LYS A 22 -7.31 8.06 -8.97
CA LYS A 22 -7.87 6.88 -8.32
C LYS A 22 -8.21 7.16 -6.86
N ARG A 23 -9.30 6.57 -6.37
CA ARG A 23 -9.59 6.54 -4.94
C ARG A 23 -8.62 5.59 -4.25
N ILE A 24 -7.84 6.11 -3.30
CA ILE A 24 -6.80 5.33 -2.63
C ILE A 24 -7.24 5.07 -1.19
N LEU A 25 -7.25 3.80 -0.80
CA LEU A 25 -7.25 3.39 0.60
C LEU A 25 -5.79 3.10 0.98
N LEU A 26 -5.22 3.94 1.84
CA LEU A 26 -3.85 3.79 2.32
C LEU A 26 -3.86 3.03 3.65
N TYR A 27 -3.05 1.98 3.75
CA TYR A 27 -2.84 1.23 4.98
C TYR A 27 -1.36 1.13 5.27
N VAL A 28 -0.89 1.86 6.29
CA VAL A 28 0.52 1.91 6.68
C VAL A 28 0.71 1.12 7.98
N SER A 29 1.45 0.01 7.90
CA SER A 29 1.81 -0.80 9.07
C SER A 29 2.98 -1.74 8.75
N ARG A 30 3.68 -2.26 9.76
CA ARG A 30 4.59 -3.38 9.53
C ARG A 30 3.80 -4.56 8.98
N LEU A 31 4.33 -5.30 8.01
CA LEU A 31 3.66 -6.48 7.47
C LEU A 31 3.85 -7.67 8.43
N SER A 32 3.22 -7.61 9.59
CA SER A 32 3.30 -8.64 10.64
C SER A 32 1.90 -9.14 11.03
N PRO A 33 1.77 -10.38 11.55
CA PRO A 33 0.46 -11.00 11.76
C PRO A 33 -0.46 -10.21 12.69
N GLU A 34 0.11 -9.58 13.71
CA GLU A 34 -0.57 -8.74 14.69
C GLU A 34 -1.21 -7.49 14.07
N ASN A 35 -0.69 -7.00 12.94
CA ASN A 35 -1.26 -5.86 12.22
C ASN A 35 -2.40 -6.25 11.27
N HIS A 36 -2.88 -7.49 11.32
CA HIS A 36 -4.13 -7.91 10.67
C HIS A 36 -4.27 -7.56 9.17
N THR A 37 -3.17 -7.43 8.43
CA THR A 37 -3.15 -7.03 7.01
C THR A 37 -4.04 -7.92 6.14
N ILE A 38 -4.16 -9.21 6.47
CA ILE A 38 -5.06 -10.15 5.79
C ILE A 38 -6.53 -9.74 5.94
N LYS A 39 -6.96 -9.28 7.13
CA LYS A 39 -8.32 -8.80 7.35
C LYS A 39 -8.59 -7.55 6.52
N VAL A 40 -7.62 -6.62 6.44
CA VAL A 40 -7.72 -5.42 5.60
C VAL A 40 -7.92 -5.79 4.13
N ILE A 41 -7.11 -6.72 3.60
CA ILE A 41 -7.23 -7.22 2.22
C ILE A 41 -8.61 -7.85 1.98
N LYS A 42 -9.11 -8.66 2.91
CA LYS A 42 -10.45 -9.28 2.80
C LYS A 42 -11.56 -8.24 2.82
N SER A 43 -11.49 -7.26 3.72
CA SER A 43 -12.47 -6.18 3.84
C SER A 43 -12.49 -5.28 2.61
N PHE A 44 -11.33 -5.03 2.00
CA PHE A 44 -11.20 -4.23 0.79
C PHE A 44 -12.03 -4.80 -0.38
N LYS A 45 -12.27 -6.11 -0.43
CA LYS A 45 -13.16 -6.71 -1.44
C LYS A 45 -14.57 -6.10 -1.41
N ASN A 46 -15.10 -5.82 -0.23
CA ASN A 46 -16.42 -5.22 -0.08
C ASN A 46 -16.43 -3.74 -0.49
N ILE A 47 -15.32 -3.04 -0.26
CA ILE A 47 -15.13 -1.67 -0.72
C ILE A 47 -15.06 -1.65 -2.25
N ASN A 48 -14.26 -2.52 -2.87
CA ASN A 48 -14.10 -2.56 -4.32
C ASN A 48 -15.42 -2.91 -5.05
N LYS A 49 -16.28 -3.75 -4.45
CA LYS A 49 -17.64 -4.02 -4.97
C LYS A 49 -18.51 -2.77 -5.04
N ARG A 50 -18.35 -1.82 -4.12
CA ARG A 50 -19.13 -0.57 -4.03
C ARG A 50 -18.45 0.60 -4.75
N ILE A 51 -17.11 0.57 -4.80
CA ILE A 51 -16.24 1.61 -5.33
C ILE A 51 -15.19 0.92 -6.22
N PRO A 52 -15.51 0.56 -7.48
CA PRO A 52 -14.65 -0.25 -8.34
C PRO A 52 -13.31 0.42 -8.72
N ASP A 53 -13.26 1.74 -8.64
CA ASP A 53 -12.08 2.59 -8.86
C ASP A 53 -11.18 2.70 -7.62
N ALA A 54 -11.57 2.12 -6.48
CA ALA A 54 -10.74 2.08 -5.29
C ALA A 54 -9.50 1.17 -5.48
N HIS A 55 -8.36 1.61 -4.94
CA HIS A 55 -7.09 0.89 -4.89
C HIS A 55 -6.60 0.83 -3.44
N LEU A 56 -6.11 -0.33 -3.00
CA LEU A 56 -5.50 -0.50 -1.68
C LEU A 56 -3.99 -0.38 -1.80
N VAL A 57 -3.42 0.59 -1.11
CA VAL A 57 -1.97 0.77 -0.99
C VAL A 57 -1.54 0.31 0.41
N LEU A 58 -0.79 -0.78 0.46
CA LEU A 58 -0.18 -1.32 1.67
C LEU A 58 1.25 -0.79 1.77
N VAL A 59 1.58 -0.04 2.81
CA VAL A 59 2.94 0.46 3.04
C VAL A 59 3.49 -0.19 4.29
N GLY A 60 4.61 -0.90 4.18
CA GLY A 60 5.20 -1.63 5.29
C GLY A 60 6.54 -2.26 4.97
N SER A 61 7.39 -2.39 5.98
CA SER A 61 8.68 -3.08 5.85
C SER A 61 8.51 -4.58 5.68
N ASP A 62 9.44 -5.18 4.93
CA ASP A 62 9.42 -6.58 4.58
C ASP A 62 9.56 -7.47 5.82
N SER A 63 8.72 -8.49 5.90
CA SER A 63 8.65 -9.50 6.95
C SER A 63 8.39 -10.84 6.27
N PRO A 64 8.67 -12.01 6.89
CA PRO A 64 8.32 -13.31 6.32
C PRO A 64 6.85 -13.40 5.85
N LEU A 65 5.96 -12.63 6.49
CA LEU A 65 4.56 -12.52 6.12
C LEU A 65 4.32 -11.81 4.77
N THR A 66 5.22 -10.95 4.29
CA THR A 66 5.05 -10.27 3.01
C THR A 66 4.92 -11.25 1.85
N ARG A 67 5.65 -12.37 1.89
CA ARG A 67 5.52 -13.42 0.87
C ARG A 67 4.12 -14.04 0.89
N HIS A 68 3.57 -14.25 2.08
CA HIS A 68 2.21 -14.76 2.26
C HIS A 68 1.17 -13.76 1.76
N VAL A 69 1.31 -12.48 2.10
CA VAL A 69 0.44 -11.38 1.62
C VAL A 69 0.51 -11.26 0.10
N LYS A 70 1.71 -11.24 -0.49
CA LYS A 70 1.92 -11.24 -1.94
C LYS A 70 1.24 -12.44 -2.61
N ASN A 71 1.31 -13.63 -2.00
CA ASN A 71 0.65 -14.83 -2.52
C ASN A 71 -0.89 -14.76 -2.44
N ILE A 72 -1.43 -14.22 -1.35
CA ILE A 72 -2.88 -13.97 -1.24
C ILE A 72 -3.30 -13.00 -2.33
N VAL A 73 -2.66 -11.82 -2.42
CA VAL A 73 -2.97 -10.79 -3.41
C VAL A 73 -2.89 -11.32 -4.84
N LYS A 74 -1.87 -12.13 -5.18
CA LYS A 74 -1.73 -12.73 -6.52
C LYS A 74 -2.85 -13.70 -6.90
N LYS A 75 -3.42 -14.40 -5.92
CA LYS A 75 -4.53 -15.34 -6.13
C LYS A 75 -5.90 -14.65 -6.17
N GLU A 76 -5.97 -13.40 -5.75
CA GLU A 76 -7.21 -12.64 -5.73
C GLU A 76 -7.55 -12.04 -7.10
N LYS A 77 -8.85 -12.03 -7.43
CA LYS A 77 -9.39 -11.42 -8.67
C LYS A 77 -9.02 -9.94 -8.83
N TYR A 78 -8.66 -9.28 -7.74
CA TYR A 78 -8.37 -7.84 -7.67
C TYR A 78 -6.88 -7.52 -7.56
N LYS A 79 -5.98 -8.44 -7.95
CA LYS A 79 -4.52 -8.29 -7.78
C LYS A 79 -3.97 -6.93 -8.26
N ASP A 80 -4.51 -6.38 -9.35
CA ASP A 80 -4.06 -5.12 -9.96
C ASP A 80 -4.54 -3.87 -9.18
N LYS A 81 -5.36 -4.07 -8.14
CA LYS A 81 -5.87 -3.04 -7.25
C LYS A 81 -5.07 -2.93 -5.95
N TYR A 82 -4.03 -3.74 -5.79
CA TYR A 82 -3.16 -3.72 -4.62
C TYR A 82 -1.77 -3.22 -5.00
N LEU A 83 -1.24 -2.30 -4.20
CA LEU A 83 0.14 -1.86 -4.30
C LEU A 83 0.81 -2.09 -2.94
N ILE A 84 1.96 -2.77 -2.93
CA ILE A 84 2.77 -2.95 -1.74
C ILE A 84 4.01 -2.07 -1.88
N LEU A 85 4.19 -1.13 -0.96
CA LEU A 85 5.32 -0.21 -0.92
C LEU A 85 6.18 -0.52 0.30
N GLU A 86 7.49 -0.63 0.09
CA GLU A 86 8.43 -0.60 1.20
C GLU A 86 8.70 0.86 1.59
N PRO A 87 8.78 1.17 2.89
CA PRO A 87 9.10 2.50 3.35
C PRO A 87 10.54 2.85 2.94
N PHE A 88 10.69 3.88 2.11
CA PHE A 88 11.99 4.41 1.67
C PHE A 88 12.75 5.15 2.80
N LEU A 89 12.18 5.26 4.00
CA LEU A 89 12.74 6.04 5.11
C LEU A 89 13.91 5.35 5.84
N THR A 90 14.23 4.09 5.53
CA THR A 90 15.26 3.32 6.25
C THR A 90 16.66 3.38 5.63
N ARG A 91 16.88 4.14 4.56
CA ARG A 91 18.19 4.25 3.88
C ARG A 91 18.94 5.54 4.20
N ILE A 92 18.94 5.90 5.49
CA ILE A 92 19.85 6.90 6.05
C ILE A 92 20.52 6.24 7.25
N SER A 93 21.57 5.48 6.98
CA SER A 93 22.51 4.93 7.96
C SER A 93 23.90 4.98 7.35
#